data_AF-A0A3Q9P144-F1
#
_entry.id   AF-A0A3Q9P144-F1
#
_cell.length_a   1.000
_cell.length_b   1.000
_cell.length_c   1.000
_cell.angle_alpha   90.00
_cell.angle_beta   90.00
_cell.angle_gamma   90.00
#
_symmetry.space_group_name_H-M   'P 1'
#
loop_
_entity.id
_entity.type
_entity.pdbx_description
1 polymer ?
#
loop_
_entity_poly.entity_id
_entity_poly.type
_entity_poly.pdbx_seq_one_letter_code
_entity_poly.pdbx_strand_id
1 'polypeptide(L)'
;MRSTTPDKDLTESVAEDAEQEKEQDAGDVDLAKVRDAQIGTQEAAEAEAQAAADPNKPSTRAHPNVTWFQTKDNVKGKRQLIVMESWLNSSNAKKAPFWWGSETQLYQHNKKLSSKKVRPFCPADTDDRFWADARLKGASMTMVVNDGTGDSSLKKMETYIDKEHSSDECSKGAIGFGIGKPAAMPDMKFKNGKTTTHQTVYVDMRLKPGKNSWSHVSAATKYVQNNCNPQPAGTKCMGLGLNPARNWPASLGGPKSTDMLLLNANRNWRTPTHFSWDEYADKRPKALK
;
A
#
# COMPACT_ATOMS: atom_id res chain seq x y z
N MET A 1 30.59 -84.84 5.94
CA MET A 1 32.01 -85.01 6.34
C MET A 1 32.50 -83.71 6.95
N ARG A 2 33.30 -83.80 8.01
CA ARG A 2 33.89 -82.76 8.89
C ARG A 2 34.48 -81.55 8.13
N SER A 3 34.20 -80.31 8.54
CA SER A 3 34.95 -79.43 9.50
C SER A 3 36.01 -78.60 8.76
N THR A 4 36.19 -77.28 8.93
CA THR A 4 36.36 -76.43 10.14
C THR A 4 36.16 -74.94 9.81
N THR A 5 35.54 -74.18 10.72
CA THR A 5 35.79 -72.72 10.93
C THR A 5 36.99 -72.55 11.88
N PRO A 6 37.67 -71.38 11.94
CA PRO A 6 37.27 -70.38 12.95
C PRO A 6 37.44 -68.89 12.54
N ASP A 7 36.84 -68.04 13.37
CA ASP A 7 36.75 -66.58 13.40
C ASP A 7 38.08 -65.78 13.32
N LYS A 8 38.01 -64.51 12.87
CA LYS A 8 38.22 -63.32 13.73
C LYS A 8 38.19 -61.96 13.00
N ASP A 9 37.53 -61.01 13.67
CA ASP A 9 37.73 -59.54 13.77
C ASP A 9 37.70 -58.69 12.48
N LEU A 10 36.69 -57.84 12.27
CA LEU A 10 36.44 -56.52 12.88
C LEU A 10 37.38 -55.40 12.40
N THR A 11 36.71 -54.30 12.03
CA THR A 11 37.11 -52.88 11.96
C THR A 11 37.67 -52.27 10.67
N GLU A 12 36.92 -51.24 10.24
CA GLU A 12 37.35 -49.94 9.71
C GLU A 12 37.74 -49.88 8.22
N SER A 13 36.86 -49.29 7.39
CA SER A 13 36.99 -47.92 6.81
C SER A 13 38.30 -47.76 6.04
N VAL A 14 38.28 -47.49 4.74
CA VAL A 14 38.21 -46.13 4.21
C VAL A 14 37.55 -46.16 2.83
N ALA A 15 36.55 -45.30 2.65
CA ALA A 15 36.11 -44.87 1.33
C ALA A 15 37.06 -43.78 0.86
N GLU A 16 37.69 -43.97 -0.29
CA GLU A 16 38.32 -42.89 -1.05
C GLU A 16 38.02 -43.08 -2.54
N ASP A 17 37.77 -41.94 -3.17
CA ASP A 17 37.85 -41.66 -4.60
C ASP A 17 36.68 -42.05 -5.51
N ALA A 18 35.66 -41.18 -5.48
CA ALA A 18 35.23 -40.54 -6.71
C ALA A 18 34.76 -39.11 -6.39
N GLU A 19 35.65 -38.14 -6.66
CA GLU A 19 35.33 -36.74 -6.82
C GLU A 19 34.20 -36.57 -7.85
N GLN A 20 33.02 -36.20 -7.36
CA GLN A 20 32.15 -35.28 -8.08
C GLN A 20 31.92 -34.10 -7.16
N GLU A 21 32.48 -32.96 -7.53
CA GLU A 21 32.12 -31.66 -7.02
C GLU A 21 30.58 -31.54 -7.06
N LYS A 22 29.94 -31.71 -5.90
CA LYS A 22 28.65 -31.09 -5.69
C LYS A 22 28.93 -29.60 -5.56
N GLU A 23 28.74 -28.86 -6.66
CA GLU A 23 28.25 -27.50 -6.56
C GLU A 23 27.06 -27.52 -5.58
N GLN A 24 27.31 -27.05 -4.36
CA GLN A 24 26.24 -26.55 -3.53
C GLN A 24 25.68 -25.36 -4.30
N ASP A 25 24.55 -25.59 -4.96
CA ASP A 25 23.70 -24.52 -5.47
C ASP A 25 23.31 -23.66 -4.27
N ALA A 26 24.10 -22.60 -4.06
CA ALA A 26 23.84 -21.52 -3.12
C ALA A 26 22.69 -20.67 -3.70
N GLY A 27 21.51 -21.27 -3.82
CA GLY A 27 20.38 -20.69 -4.57
C GLY A 27 19.05 -20.74 -3.85
N ASP A 28 18.84 -21.68 -2.92
CA ASP A 28 17.65 -21.75 -2.08
C ASP A 28 17.94 -21.17 -0.70
N VAL A 29 18.39 -19.91 -0.66
CA VAL A 29 18.12 -19.08 0.51
C VAL A 29 16.61 -18.93 0.53
N ASP A 30 15.94 -19.79 1.31
CA ASP A 30 14.51 -19.85 1.56
C ASP A 30 13.83 -18.49 1.34
N LEU A 31 13.45 -18.22 0.09
CA LEU A 31 13.03 -16.90 -0.36
C LEU A 31 11.73 -16.50 0.36
N ALA A 32 10.99 -17.50 0.83
CA ALA A 32 9.85 -17.31 1.71
C ALA A 32 10.28 -16.77 3.08
N LYS A 33 11.32 -17.30 3.73
CA LYS A 33 11.83 -16.73 5.00
C LYS A 33 12.41 -15.33 4.85
N VAL A 34 13.12 -15.05 3.75
CA VAL A 34 13.63 -13.70 3.47
C VAL A 34 12.48 -12.72 3.25
N ARG A 35 11.47 -13.12 2.46
CA ARG A 35 10.25 -12.34 2.25
C ARG A 35 9.47 -12.14 3.55
N ASP A 36 9.27 -13.18 4.35
CA ASP A 36 8.46 -13.11 5.56
C ASP A 36 9.16 -12.28 6.66
N ALA A 37 10.50 -12.35 6.76
CA ALA A 37 11.29 -11.46 7.61
C ALA A 37 11.22 -10.00 7.14
N GLN A 38 11.23 -9.76 5.82
CA GLN A 38 11.12 -8.43 5.24
C GLN A 38 9.72 -7.84 5.39
N ILE A 39 8.66 -8.64 5.27
CA ILE A 39 7.28 -8.26 5.59
C ILE A 39 7.19 -7.83 7.05
N GLY A 40 7.78 -8.58 7.99
CA GLY A 40 7.80 -8.19 9.40
C GLY A 40 8.49 -6.84 9.67
N THR A 41 9.58 -6.53 8.96
CA THR A 41 10.23 -5.21 9.05
C THR A 41 9.42 -4.08 8.43
N GLN A 42 8.67 -4.36 7.37
CA GLN A 42 7.77 -3.40 6.74
C GLN A 42 6.55 -3.12 7.62
N GLU A 43 5.97 -4.14 8.26
CA GLU A 43 4.88 -4.00 9.21
C GLU A 43 5.26 -3.10 10.38
N ALA A 44 6.47 -3.28 10.91
CA ALA A 44 7.00 -2.42 11.96
C ALA A 44 7.17 -0.98 11.49
N ALA A 45 7.66 -0.76 10.27
CA ALA A 45 7.85 0.58 9.70
C ALA A 45 6.54 1.27 9.32
N GLU A 46 5.54 0.54 8.81
CA GLU A 46 4.20 1.07 8.55
C GLU A 46 3.49 1.40 9.86
N ALA A 47 3.62 0.55 10.89
CA ALA A 47 3.09 0.81 12.23
C ALA A 47 3.79 2.03 12.88
N GLU A 48 5.11 2.15 12.74
CA GLU A 48 5.87 3.32 13.21
C GLU A 48 5.47 4.59 12.45
N ALA A 49 5.34 4.53 11.13
CA ALA A 49 4.86 5.65 10.32
C ALA A 49 3.42 6.05 10.69
N GLN A 50 2.56 5.07 10.96
CA GLN A 50 1.19 5.32 11.43
C GLN A 50 1.15 5.91 12.83
N ALA A 51 2.05 5.50 13.72
CA ALA A 51 2.20 6.07 15.06
C ALA A 51 2.84 7.47 15.04
N ALA A 52 3.71 7.75 14.08
CA ALA A 52 4.39 9.03 13.89
C ALA A 52 3.58 10.06 13.09
N ALA A 53 2.52 9.63 12.39
CA ALA A 53 1.64 10.50 11.62
C ALA A 53 0.88 11.47 12.54
N ASP A 54 1.34 12.72 12.61
CA ASP A 54 0.65 13.80 13.30
C ASP A 54 -0.33 14.48 12.33
N PRO A 55 -1.65 14.38 12.54
CA PRO A 55 -2.64 15.03 11.67
C PRO A 55 -2.53 16.57 11.69
N ASN A 56 -1.73 17.15 12.59
CA ASN A 56 -1.49 18.58 12.69
C ASN A 56 -0.17 19.03 12.04
N LYS A 57 0.73 18.12 11.65
CA LYS A 57 1.92 18.50 10.88
C LYS A 57 1.52 18.64 9.41
N PRO A 58 1.98 19.70 8.71
CA PRO A 58 1.73 19.83 7.29
C PRO A 58 2.39 18.66 6.56
N SER A 59 1.65 18.02 5.65
CA SER A 59 2.21 17.04 4.75
C SER A 59 3.31 17.66 3.89
N THR A 60 4.15 16.83 3.29
CA THR A 60 5.10 17.22 2.27
C THR A 60 4.39 18.07 1.21
N ARG A 61 5.16 18.93 0.56
CA ARG A 61 4.70 19.62 -0.66
C ARG A 61 4.55 18.66 -1.86
N ALA A 62 4.71 17.36 -1.67
CA ALA A 62 4.46 16.35 -2.70
C ALA A 62 3.08 15.69 -2.54
N HIS A 63 2.39 15.78 -1.39
CA HIS A 63 1.02 15.26 -1.25
C HIS A 63 -0.03 16.14 -1.92
N PRO A 64 -1.18 15.57 -2.30
CA PRO A 64 -2.35 16.37 -2.60
C PRO A 64 -2.74 17.13 -1.34
N ASN A 65 -3.15 18.37 -1.51
CA ASN A 65 -3.58 19.25 -0.42
C ASN A 65 -5.09 19.53 -0.44
N VAL A 66 -5.80 18.92 -1.38
CA VAL A 66 -7.25 18.75 -1.38
C VAL A 66 -7.51 17.30 -1.74
N THR A 67 -8.26 16.59 -0.91
CA THR A 67 -8.66 15.20 -1.14
C THR A 67 -10.12 15.01 -0.79
N TRP A 68 -10.85 14.34 -1.68
CA TRP A 68 -12.25 14.01 -1.52
C TRP A 68 -12.48 12.52 -1.72
N PHE A 69 -13.36 11.96 -0.91
CA PHE A 69 -13.82 10.58 -1.01
C PHE A 69 -15.33 10.53 -1.04
N GLN A 70 -15.89 9.70 -1.93
CA GLN A 70 -17.30 9.36 -1.94
C GLN A 70 -17.49 7.86 -2.12
N THR A 71 -18.28 7.27 -1.24
CA THR A 71 -18.67 5.86 -1.29
C THR A 71 -20.15 5.76 -1.61
N LYS A 72 -20.52 4.92 -2.58
CA LYS A 72 -21.91 4.71 -3.02
C LYS A 72 -22.29 3.24 -3.07
N ASP A 73 -23.56 3.00 -2.78
CA ASP A 73 -24.16 1.68 -2.76
C ASP A 73 -24.85 1.32 -4.06
N ASN A 74 -24.88 0.00 -4.33
CA ASN A 74 -25.68 -0.64 -5.37
C ASN A 74 -25.60 -0.01 -6.77
N VAL A 75 -24.41 0.44 -7.17
CA VAL A 75 -24.22 0.96 -8.53
C VAL A 75 -24.05 -0.22 -9.48
N LYS A 76 -25.15 -0.65 -10.11
CA LYS A 76 -25.22 -1.86 -10.93
C LYS A 76 -24.74 -3.12 -10.17
N GLY A 77 -25.18 -3.29 -8.93
CA GLY A 77 -24.78 -4.42 -8.08
C GLY A 77 -23.34 -4.36 -7.54
N LYS A 78 -22.66 -3.20 -7.66
CA LYS A 78 -21.32 -2.95 -7.12
C LYS A 78 -21.34 -1.89 -6.05
N ARG A 79 -20.29 -1.85 -5.22
CA ARG A 79 -19.93 -0.68 -4.43
C ARG A 79 -19.06 0.24 -5.27
N GLN A 80 -19.17 1.53 -5.05
CA GLN A 80 -18.35 2.51 -5.76
C GLN A 80 -17.56 3.34 -4.76
N LEU A 81 -16.25 3.47 -4.99
CA LEU A 81 -15.40 4.44 -4.34
C LEU A 81 -14.94 5.45 -5.39
N ILE A 82 -15.23 6.73 -5.14
CA ILE A 82 -14.72 7.84 -5.94
C ILE A 82 -13.72 8.59 -5.08
N VAL A 83 -12.55 8.88 -5.64
CA VAL A 83 -11.52 9.71 -5.02
C VAL A 83 -11.23 10.89 -5.94
N MET A 84 -11.13 12.10 -5.40
CA MET A 84 -10.56 13.23 -6.11
C MET A 84 -9.43 13.84 -5.30
N GLU A 85 -8.33 14.15 -5.97
CA GLU A 85 -7.14 14.73 -5.36
C GLU A 85 -6.69 15.93 -6.18
N SER A 86 -6.29 17.01 -5.51
CA SER A 86 -5.71 18.18 -6.15
C SER A 86 -4.43 18.61 -5.44
N TRP A 87 -3.48 19.04 -6.25
CA TRP A 87 -2.23 19.67 -5.84
C TRP A 87 -2.30 21.15 -6.18
N LEU A 88 -2.43 21.98 -5.16
CA LEU A 88 -2.59 23.42 -5.27
C LEU A 88 -1.38 24.17 -4.73
N ASN A 89 -1.14 25.36 -5.29
CA ASN A 89 -0.13 26.35 -4.89
C ASN A 89 1.26 25.75 -4.74
N SER A 90 1.68 25.50 -3.49
CA SER A 90 3.03 25.01 -3.21
C SER A 90 3.12 23.49 -3.23
N SER A 91 1.99 22.77 -3.23
CA SER A 91 1.95 21.32 -3.37
C SER A 91 1.96 20.92 -4.84
N ASN A 92 2.81 19.96 -5.20
CA ASN A 92 2.99 19.50 -6.57
C ASN A 92 3.52 18.05 -6.60
N ALA A 93 2.85 17.15 -7.32
CA ALA A 93 3.25 15.74 -7.43
C ALA A 93 4.66 15.56 -8.03
N LYS A 94 5.17 16.54 -8.78
CA LYS A 94 6.55 16.56 -9.31
C LYS A 94 7.64 16.66 -8.25
N LYS A 95 7.28 16.97 -7.00
CA LYS A 95 8.20 16.98 -5.87
C LYS A 95 8.42 15.59 -5.27
N ALA A 96 7.68 14.57 -5.74
CA ALA A 96 7.91 13.18 -5.35
C ALA A 96 9.33 12.72 -5.76
N PRO A 97 10.11 12.11 -4.86
CA PRO A 97 11.43 11.59 -5.21
C PRO A 97 11.33 10.42 -6.21
N PHE A 98 12.36 10.25 -7.03
CA PHE A 98 12.36 9.26 -8.12
C PHE A 98 12.05 7.82 -7.69
N TRP A 99 12.53 7.41 -6.51
CA TRP A 99 12.36 6.06 -5.97
C TRP A 99 11.08 5.87 -5.14
N TRP A 100 10.12 6.77 -5.27
CA TRP A 100 8.95 6.80 -4.41
C TRP A 100 7.66 6.91 -5.24
N GLY A 101 6.72 6.02 -4.94
CA GLY A 101 5.34 6.11 -5.38
C GLY A 101 4.43 6.68 -4.30
N SER A 102 3.18 6.92 -4.65
CA SER A 102 2.14 7.34 -3.71
C SER A 102 0.99 6.35 -3.72
N GLU A 103 0.43 6.05 -2.55
CA GLU A 103 -0.76 5.24 -2.38
C GLU A 103 -1.83 6.02 -1.65
N THR A 104 -3.07 5.94 -2.14
CA THR A 104 -4.24 6.49 -1.49
C THR A 104 -5.20 5.36 -1.16
N GLN A 105 -5.50 5.21 0.13
CA GLN A 105 -6.24 4.08 0.68
C GLN A 105 -7.44 4.58 1.50
N LEU A 106 -8.60 3.97 1.29
CA LEU A 106 -9.74 3.97 2.20
C LEU A 106 -9.67 2.68 3.03
N TYR A 107 -9.46 2.80 4.33
CA TYR A 107 -9.52 1.66 5.24
C TYR A 107 -10.93 1.45 5.75
N GLN A 108 -11.43 0.23 5.60
CA GLN A 108 -12.66 -0.23 6.22
C GLN A 108 -12.32 -0.89 7.55
N HIS A 109 -13.13 -0.63 8.57
CA HIS A 109 -12.94 -1.15 9.92
C HIS A 109 -14.14 -1.95 10.38
N ASN A 110 -13.87 -3.14 10.91
CA ASN A 110 -14.86 -4.01 11.53
C ASN A 110 -14.45 -4.34 12.97
N LYS A 111 -15.11 -3.69 13.93
CA LYS A 111 -14.86 -3.84 15.37
C LYS A 111 -15.22 -5.23 15.93
N LYS A 112 -15.88 -6.09 15.15
CA LYS A 112 -16.20 -7.48 15.53
C LYS A 112 -15.08 -8.46 15.20
N LEU A 113 -14.06 -8.03 14.45
CA LEU A 113 -12.90 -8.84 14.08
C LEU A 113 -11.70 -8.44 14.95
N SER A 114 -10.69 -9.31 15.00
CA SER A 114 -9.51 -9.07 15.84
C SER A 114 -8.63 -7.98 15.24
N SER A 115 -8.24 -7.02 16.07
CA SER A 115 -7.17 -6.05 15.79
C SER A 115 -5.79 -6.53 16.22
N LYS A 116 -5.70 -7.76 16.76
CA LYS A 116 -4.43 -8.36 17.22
C LYS A 116 -3.93 -9.46 16.30
N LYS A 117 -4.77 -9.92 15.38
CA LYS A 117 -4.42 -10.89 14.35
C LYS A 117 -4.29 -10.16 13.03
N VAL A 118 -3.28 -10.51 12.26
CA VAL A 118 -3.02 -10.02 10.91
C VAL A 118 -3.19 -11.17 9.92
N ARG A 119 -3.32 -10.86 8.63
CA ARG A 119 -3.32 -11.91 7.59
C ARG A 119 -1.92 -12.56 7.54
N PRO A 120 -1.82 -13.86 7.20
CA PRO A 120 -2.88 -14.78 6.79
C PRO A 120 -3.64 -15.46 7.95
N PHE A 121 -3.38 -15.10 9.22
CA PHE A 121 -3.99 -15.74 10.40
C PHE A 121 -5.46 -15.33 10.67
N CYS A 122 -6.04 -14.53 9.79
CA CYS A 122 -7.43 -14.14 9.84
C CYS A 122 -8.37 -15.28 9.42
N PRO A 123 -9.60 -15.34 9.97
CA PRO A 123 -10.64 -16.23 9.45
C PRO A 123 -10.82 -16.05 7.93
N ALA A 124 -11.05 -17.15 7.20
CA ALA A 124 -11.10 -17.14 5.74
C ALA A 124 -12.19 -16.22 5.13
N ASP A 125 -13.24 -15.92 5.90
CA ASP A 125 -14.31 -15.02 5.47
C ASP A 125 -14.05 -13.54 5.80
N THR A 126 -12.95 -13.20 6.49
CA THR A 126 -12.63 -11.84 6.97
C THR A 126 -12.86 -10.77 5.91
N ASP A 127 -12.35 -10.96 4.69
CA ASP A 127 -12.36 -9.93 3.65
C ASP A 127 -13.75 -9.61 3.10
N ASP A 128 -14.73 -10.51 3.22
CA ASP A 128 -16.09 -10.22 2.81
C ASP A 128 -16.93 -9.61 3.95
N ARG A 129 -16.40 -9.46 5.16
CA ARG A 129 -17.12 -8.91 6.32
C ARG A 129 -16.98 -7.40 6.46
N PHE A 130 -16.74 -6.71 5.37
CA PHE A 130 -16.73 -5.24 5.27
C PHE A 130 -17.84 -4.75 4.34
N TRP A 131 -17.87 -3.45 4.04
CA TRP A 131 -18.84 -2.85 3.13
C TRP A 131 -18.58 -3.23 1.66
N ALA A 132 -17.31 -3.28 1.28
CA ALA A 132 -16.81 -3.85 0.04
C ALA A 132 -15.80 -4.96 0.34
N ASP A 133 -15.74 -5.97 -0.54
CA ASP A 133 -14.84 -7.13 -0.44
C ASP A 133 -13.37 -6.67 -0.47
N ALA A 134 -12.66 -6.82 0.64
CA ALA A 134 -11.29 -6.33 0.83
C ALA A 134 -10.24 -7.07 -0.01
N ARG A 135 -10.57 -8.24 -0.58
CA ARG A 135 -9.69 -8.94 -1.54
C ARG A 135 -9.52 -8.17 -2.85
N LEU A 136 -10.43 -7.24 -3.13
CA LEU A 136 -10.50 -6.49 -4.39
C LEU A 136 -10.53 -7.39 -5.64
N LYS A 137 -11.00 -8.64 -5.50
CA LYS A 137 -11.14 -9.58 -6.61
C LYS A 137 -12.20 -9.07 -7.58
N GLY A 138 -11.79 -8.82 -8.82
CA GLY A 138 -12.65 -8.24 -9.84
C GLY A 138 -12.97 -6.76 -9.61
N ALA A 139 -12.18 -6.05 -8.81
CA ALA A 139 -12.23 -4.60 -8.74
C ALA A 139 -11.74 -4.00 -10.07
N SER A 140 -12.39 -2.93 -10.52
CA SER A 140 -11.94 -2.12 -11.65
C SER A 140 -11.67 -0.69 -11.20
N MET A 141 -10.76 -0.02 -11.88
CA MET A 141 -10.39 1.36 -11.60
C MET A 141 -10.30 2.14 -12.91
N THR A 142 -10.94 3.31 -12.94
CA THR A 142 -10.71 4.33 -13.95
C THR A 142 -10.02 5.50 -13.27
N MET A 143 -8.91 5.97 -13.84
CA MET A 143 -8.22 7.17 -13.36
C MET A 143 -8.16 8.19 -14.48
N VAL A 144 -8.55 9.43 -14.16
CA VAL A 144 -8.42 10.60 -15.02
C VAL A 144 -7.50 11.59 -14.32
N VAL A 145 -6.51 12.09 -15.05
CA VAL A 145 -5.62 13.15 -14.56
C VAL A 145 -5.89 14.41 -15.37
N ASN A 146 -5.95 15.56 -14.72
CA ASN A 146 -6.05 16.88 -15.35
C ASN A 146 -7.19 16.98 -16.40
N ASP A 147 -8.34 16.37 -16.10
CA ASP A 147 -9.55 16.37 -16.95
C ASP A 147 -9.38 15.85 -18.39
N GLY A 148 -8.41 14.97 -18.65
CA GLY A 148 -8.30 14.34 -19.98
C GLY A 148 -6.97 13.70 -20.35
N THR A 149 -6.10 13.43 -19.38
CA THR A 149 -4.80 12.79 -19.65
C THR A 149 -5.00 11.40 -20.29
N GLY A 150 -4.48 11.22 -21.52
CA GLY A 150 -4.60 9.97 -22.27
C GLY A 150 -3.73 8.82 -21.73
N ASP A 151 -4.02 7.60 -22.20
CA ASP A 151 -3.45 6.32 -21.73
C ASP A 151 -1.91 6.28 -21.68
N SER A 152 -1.23 6.96 -22.61
CA SER A 152 0.24 6.98 -22.66
C SER A 152 0.86 7.66 -21.44
N SER A 153 0.21 8.68 -20.90
CA SER A 153 0.64 9.37 -19.68
C SER A 153 0.29 8.55 -18.44
N LEU A 154 -0.88 7.91 -18.40
CA LEU A 154 -1.24 6.98 -17.32
C LEU A 154 -0.22 5.83 -17.20
N LYS A 155 0.23 5.26 -18.34
CA LYS A 155 1.29 4.24 -18.35
C LYS A 155 2.62 4.73 -17.78
N LYS A 156 3.01 5.98 -18.04
CA LYS A 156 4.25 6.57 -17.48
C LYS A 156 4.19 6.78 -15.96
N MET A 157 3.00 7.02 -15.43
CA MET A 157 2.76 7.17 -13.99
C MET A 157 2.68 5.83 -13.25
N GLU A 158 2.52 4.73 -13.99
CA GLU A 158 2.45 3.36 -13.45
C GLU A 158 1.36 3.24 -12.38
N THR A 159 0.12 3.49 -12.78
CA THR A 159 -1.03 3.43 -11.87
C THR A 159 -1.47 1.98 -11.63
N TYR A 160 -1.87 1.67 -10.39
CA TYR A 160 -2.29 0.32 -10.02
C TYR A 160 -3.40 0.34 -8.96
N ILE A 161 -4.19 -0.72 -8.91
CA ILE A 161 -5.03 -1.01 -7.74
C ILE A 161 -4.13 -1.65 -6.70
N ASP A 162 -4.10 -1.08 -5.51
CA ASP A 162 -3.37 -1.67 -4.40
C ASP A 162 -4.23 -2.77 -3.76
N LYS A 163 -3.79 -4.01 -3.91
CA LYS A 163 -4.45 -5.23 -3.46
C LYS A 163 -3.67 -5.92 -2.35
N GLU A 164 -2.53 -5.37 -1.95
CA GLU A 164 -1.71 -5.95 -0.92
C GLU A 164 -2.28 -5.53 0.43
N HIS A 165 -2.63 -6.53 1.21
CA HIS A 165 -3.27 -6.35 2.50
C HIS A 165 -2.79 -7.43 3.48
N SER A 166 -1.68 -8.11 3.20
CA SER A 166 -1.09 -9.12 4.08
C SER A 166 -0.80 -8.56 5.47
N SER A 167 -0.36 -7.30 5.55
CA SER A 167 -0.08 -6.60 6.81
C SER A 167 -1.34 -6.04 7.50
N ASP A 168 -2.52 -6.13 6.88
CA ASP A 168 -3.74 -5.63 7.49
C ASP A 168 -4.21 -6.56 8.61
N GLU A 169 -4.46 -5.98 9.78
CA GLU A 169 -5.24 -6.60 10.86
C GLU A 169 -6.56 -7.17 10.33
N CYS A 170 -7.09 -8.23 10.94
CA CYS A 170 -8.38 -8.78 10.53
C CYS A 170 -9.53 -7.79 10.68
N SER A 171 -9.42 -6.82 11.59
CA SER A 171 -10.36 -5.72 11.74
C SER A 171 -10.25 -4.63 10.68
N LYS A 172 -9.27 -4.70 9.78
CA LYS A 172 -8.98 -3.68 8.76
C LYS A 172 -9.01 -4.31 7.36
N GLY A 173 -9.53 -3.56 6.41
CA GLY A 173 -9.47 -3.92 4.99
C GLY A 173 -9.26 -2.66 4.15
N ALA A 174 -8.07 -2.51 3.58
CA ALA A 174 -7.74 -1.41 2.68
C ALA A 174 -8.45 -1.55 1.32
N ILE A 175 -8.87 -0.42 0.77
CA ILE A 175 -9.27 -0.25 -0.63
C ILE A 175 -8.48 0.93 -1.15
N GLY A 176 -7.61 0.73 -2.13
CA GLY A 176 -6.80 1.84 -2.60
C GLY A 176 -6.29 1.70 -4.02
N PHE A 177 -5.64 2.76 -4.44
CA PHE A 177 -4.86 2.80 -5.66
C PHE A 177 -3.48 3.38 -5.35
N GLY A 178 -2.54 3.10 -6.23
CA GLY A 178 -1.23 3.71 -6.21
C GLY A 178 -0.81 4.28 -7.55
N ILE A 179 0.16 5.18 -7.46
CA ILE A 179 0.86 5.82 -8.58
C ILE A 179 2.34 5.56 -8.35
N GLY A 180 2.93 4.69 -9.17
CA GLY A 180 4.34 4.29 -9.03
C GLY A 180 5.35 5.40 -9.26
N LYS A 181 5.00 6.33 -10.16
CA LYS A 181 5.85 7.47 -10.55
C LYS A 181 5.04 8.78 -10.51
N PRO A 182 4.72 9.32 -9.32
CA PRO A 182 3.91 10.54 -9.19
C PRO A 182 4.55 11.75 -9.87
N ALA A 183 5.88 11.81 -9.90
CA ALA A 183 6.61 12.89 -10.57
C ALA A 183 6.44 12.91 -12.10
N ALA A 184 5.97 11.82 -12.71
CA ALA A 184 5.63 11.76 -14.12
C ALA A 184 4.28 12.41 -14.45
N MET A 185 3.51 12.82 -13.44
CA MET A 185 2.20 13.45 -13.63
C MET A 185 2.34 14.79 -14.38
N PRO A 186 1.56 15.01 -15.46
CA PRO A 186 1.57 16.27 -16.18
C PRO A 186 1.14 17.42 -15.27
N ASP A 187 1.69 18.61 -15.49
CA ASP A 187 1.36 19.81 -14.73
C ASP A 187 0.32 20.63 -15.52
N MET A 188 -0.83 20.93 -14.91
CA MET A 188 -1.88 21.77 -15.50
C MET A 188 -1.47 23.24 -15.53
N LYS A 189 -0.74 23.68 -14.50
CA LYS A 189 -0.43 25.11 -14.23
C LYS A 189 -1.65 26.03 -14.36
N PHE A 190 -2.85 25.54 -14.03
CA PHE A 190 -4.07 26.31 -14.15
C PHE A 190 -4.13 27.36 -13.03
N LYS A 191 -4.36 28.63 -13.37
CA LYS A 191 -4.44 29.73 -12.39
C LYS A 191 -5.87 30.21 -12.24
N ASN A 192 -6.37 30.24 -11.01
CA ASN A 192 -7.63 30.85 -10.63
C ASN A 192 -7.41 31.85 -9.49
N GLY A 193 -7.35 33.14 -9.83
CA GLY A 193 -6.97 34.20 -8.90
C GLY A 193 -5.56 33.98 -8.33
N LYS A 194 -5.45 33.90 -6.99
CA LYS A 194 -4.18 33.61 -6.29
C LYS A 194 -3.85 32.12 -6.20
N THR A 195 -4.78 31.24 -6.61
CA THR A 195 -4.61 29.80 -6.53
C THR A 195 -4.05 29.23 -7.82
N THR A 196 -2.97 28.45 -7.74
CA THR A 196 -2.45 27.67 -8.87
C THR A 196 -2.80 26.20 -8.65
N THR A 197 -3.42 25.54 -9.63
CA THR A 197 -3.64 24.09 -9.65
C THR A 197 -2.55 23.44 -10.49
N HIS A 198 -1.74 22.59 -9.87
CA HIS A 198 -0.68 21.84 -10.52
C HIS A 198 -1.18 20.52 -11.09
N GLN A 199 -1.99 19.78 -10.32
CA GLN A 199 -2.55 18.51 -10.76
C GLN A 199 -3.94 18.30 -10.18
N THR A 200 -4.80 17.62 -10.94
CA THR A 200 -6.03 17.00 -10.44
C THR A 200 -6.05 15.53 -10.82
N VAL A 201 -6.53 14.69 -9.93
CA VAL A 201 -6.75 13.26 -10.15
C VAL A 201 -8.18 12.94 -9.77
N TYR A 202 -8.88 12.20 -10.62
CA TYR A 202 -10.16 11.59 -10.36
C TYR A 202 -10.03 10.08 -10.51
N VAL A 203 -10.45 9.33 -9.49
CA VAL A 203 -10.45 7.86 -9.51
C VAL A 203 -11.86 7.36 -9.26
N ASP A 204 -12.35 6.47 -10.13
CA ASP A 204 -13.58 5.69 -9.92
C ASP A 204 -13.24 4.22 -9.81
N MET A 205 -13.40 3.66 -8.61
CA MET A 205 -13.24 2.24 -8.35
C MET A 205 -14.60 1.54 -8.21
N ARG A 206 -14.78 0.45 -8.96
CA ARG A 206 -15.94 -0.44 -8.83
C ARG A 206 -15.53 -1.69 -8.09
N LEU A 207 -16.20 -1.96 -6.98
CA LEU A 207 -15.82 -2.97 -6.01
C LEU A 207 -16.94 -3.99 -5.86
N LYS A 208 -16.56 -5.24 -5.60
CA LYS A 208 -17.53 -6.27 -5.21
C LYS A 208 -18.10 -5.92 -3.82
N PRO A 209 -19.42 -6.03 -3.60
CA PRO A 209 -20.01 -5.83 -2.27
C PRO A 209 -19.47 -6.83 -1.25
N GLY A 210 -19.25 -6.36 -0.03
CA GLY A 210 -19.10 -7.22 1.14
C GLY A 210 -20.47 -7.53 1.76
N LYS A 211 -20.47 -8.35 2.81
CA LYS A 211 -21.64 -8.81 3.56
C LYS A 211 -22.24 -7.71 4.45
N ASN A 212 -21.46 -6.72 4.87
CA ASN A 212 -21.99 -5.64 5.67
C ASN A 212 -22.56 -4.54 4.78
N SER A 213 -23.66 -3.94 5.21
CA SER A 213 -24.25 -2.77 4.54
C SER A 213 -23.41 -1.50 4.73
N TRP A 214 -22.53 -1.47 5.74
CA TRP A 214 -21.63 -0.35 6.04
C TRP A 214 -20.35 -0.84 6.73
N SER A 215 -19.33 0.00 6.78
CA SER A 215 -18.13 -0.18 7.62
C SER A 215 -17.69 1.17 8.16
N HIS A 216 -17.10 1.18 9.36
CA HIS A 216 -16.39 2.37 9.82
C HIS A 216 -15.21 2.62 8.89
N VAL A 217 -14.87 3.87 8.59
CA VAL A 217 -13.81 4.18 7.63
C VAL A 217 -12.79 5.17 8.16
N SER A 218 -11.57 5.06 7.67
CA SER A 218 -10.56 6.13 7.67
C SER A 218 -9.93 6.17 6.28
N ALA A 219 -9.22 7.23 5.94
CA ALA A 219 -8.50 7.30 4.67
C ALA A 219 -7.09 7.79 4.90
N ALA A 220 -6.16 7.39 4.04
CA ALA A 220 -4.82 7.94 4.03
C ALA A 220 -4.28 8.13 2.62
N THR A 221 -3.40 9.11 2.46
CA THR A 221 -2.45 9.15 1.34
C THR A 221 -1.06 9.01 1.94
N LYS A 222 -0.26 8.09 1.40
CA LYS A 222 1.09 7.79 1.87
C LYS A 222 2.07 7.71 0.71
N TYR A 223 3.33 8.04 0.96
CA TYR A 223 4.41 7.73 0.03
C TYR A 223 5.04 6.38 0.37
N VAL A 224 5.28 5.55 -0.64
CA VAL A 224 5.91 4.24 -0.50
C VAL A 224 7.11 4.14 -1.42
N GLN A 225 8.14 3.40 -1.04
CA GLN A 225 9.26 3.17 -1.95
C GLN A 225 8.80 2.40 -3.19
N ASN A 226 9.30 2.77 -4.36
CA ASN A 226 9.10 2.03 -5.59
C ASN A 226 10.17 0.94 -5.70
N ASN A 227 9.91 -0.19 -5.05
CA ASN A 227 10.79 -1.37 -5.06
C ASN A 227 10.57 -2.27 -6.28
N CYS A 228 9.66 -1.90 -7.18
CA CYS A 228 9.37 -2.66 -8.39
C CYS A 228 10.48 -2.56 -9.44
N ASN A 229 11.23 -1.45 -9.45
CA ASN A 229 12.21 -1.18 -10.48
C ASN A 229 13.25 -2.32 -10.62
N PRO A 230 13.50 -2.83 -11.84
CA PRO A 230 13.15 -2.23 -13.14
C PRO A 230 11.76 -2.55 -13.69
N GLN A 231 10.96 -3.35 -13.00
CA GLN A 231 9.59 -3.68 -13.42
C GLN A 231 8.64 -2.49 -13.18
N PRO A 232 7.53 -2.39 -13.94
CA PRO A 232 6.49 -1.39 -13.68
C PRO A 232 5.95 -1.51 -12.26
N ALA A 233 5.63 -0.36 -11.64
CA ALA A 233 5.03 -0.34 -10.32
C ALA A 233 3.75 -1.17 -10.23
N GLY A 234 3.59 -1.88 -9.12
CA GLY A 234 2.39 -2.62 -8.80
C GLY A 234 2.36 -3.09 -7.37
N THR A 235 1.16 -3.47 -6.92
CA THR A 235 0.89 -3.90 -5.54
C THR A 235 1.80 -5.02 -5.02
N LYS A 236 2.36 -5.86 -5.91
CA LYS A 236 3.25 -6.96 -5.52
C LYS A 236 4.68 -6.54 -5.15
N CYS A 237 5.01 -5.26 -5.25
CA CYS A 237 6.36 -4.77 -5.02
C CYS A 237 6.41 -3.33 -4.49
N MET A 238 5.39 -2.50 -4.73
CA MET A 238 5.36 -1.15 -4.18
C MET A 238 5.29 -1.18 -2.66
N GLY A 239 6.17 -0.40 -2.02
CA GLY A 239 6.33 -0.40 -0.58
C GLY A 239 6.91 -1.67 0.02
N LEU A 240 7.14 -2.73 -0.79
CA LEU A 240 7.61 -4.01 -0.30
C LEU A 240 9.15 -4.04 -0.23
N GLY A 241 9.67 -4.24 0.98
CA GLY A 241 11.11 -4.31 1.25
C GLY A 241 11.75 -2.92 1.29
N LEU A 242 11.93 -2.36 2.49
CA LEU A 242 12.55 -1.06 2.66
C LEU A 242 14.03 -1.09 2.29
N ASN A 243 14.44 -0.19 1.40
CA ASN A 243 15.83 0.11 1.18
C ASN A 243 16.25 1.27 2.09
N PRO A 244 17.09 1.03 3.12
CA PRO A 244 17.52 2.05 4.08
C PRO A 244 18.38 3.16 3.45
N ALA A 245 18.92 2.95 2.24
CA ALA A 245 19.61 3.98 1.49
C ALA A 245 18.66 4.94 0.75
N ARG A 246 17.36 4.61 0.66
CA ARG A 246 16.34 5.39 -0.04
C ARG A 246 15.41 6.12 0.94
N ASN A 247 15.99 6.87 1.87
CA ASN A 247 15.23 7.61 2.87
C ASN A 247 14.33 8.68 2.24
N TRP A 248 13.19 8.94 2.89
CA TRP A 248 12.36 10.07 2.52
C TRP A 248 13.16 11.36 2.73
N PRO A 249 13.24 12.28 1.74
CA PRO A 249 14.09 13.44 1.87
C PRO A 249 13.69 14.34 3.05
N ALA A 250 14.68 14.75 3.84
CA ALA A 250 14.46 15.66 4.96
C ALA A 250 13.82 16.99 4.53
N SER A 251 14.18 17.47 3.32
CA SER A 251 13.62 18.67 2.69
C SER A 251 12.12 18.58 2.39
N LEU A 252 11.54 17.37 2.42
CA LEU A 252 10.12 17.14 2.21
C LEU A 252 9.39 16.84 3.51
N GLY A 253 10.05 16.73 4.67
CA GLY A 253 9.37 16.54 5.97
C GLY A 253 10.04 15.56 6.92
N GLY A 254 11.17 14.94 6.55
CA GLY A 254 12.03 14.22 7.49
C GLY A 254 12.27 12.74 7.15
N PRO A 255 13.37 12.13 7.66
CA PRO A 255 13.87 10.82 7.22
C PRO A 255 13.29 9.58 7.94
N LYS A 256 12.33 9.72 8.87
CA LYS A 256 11.93 8.62 9.78
C LYS A 256 10.51 8.08 9.62
N SER A 257 9.73 8.59 8.67
CA SER A 257 8.44 7.98 8.34
C SER A 257 8.12 8.26 6.88
N THR A 258 7.55 7.27 6.19
CA THR A 258 6.79 7.52 4.97
C THR A 258 5.78 8.63 5.27
N ASP A 259 5.83 9.77 4.58
CA ASP A 259 4.85 10.81 4.85
C ASP A 259 3.44 10.26 4.59
N MET A 260 2.56 10.46 5.56
CA MET A 260 1.21 9.93 5.55
C MET A 260 0.25 10.98 6.10
N LEU A 261 -0.71 11.36 5.27
CA LEU A 261 -1.88 12.11 5.71
C LEU A 261 -2.96 11.11 6.13
N LEU A 262 -3.42 11.17 7.38
CA LEU A 262 -4.52 10.33 7.88
C LEU A 262 -5.79 11.17 8.10
N LEU A 263 -6.88 10.75 7.47
CA LEU A 263 -8.21 11.33 7.59
C LEU A 263 -9.11 10.44 8.44
N ASN A 264 -9.88 11.07 9.34
CA ASN A 264 -10.82 10.40 10.24
C ASN A 264 -10.16 9.30 11.09
N ALA A 265 -9.06 9.64 11.75
CA ALA A 265 -8.31 8.73 12.62
C ALA A 265 -9.14 8.09 13.74
N ASN A 266 -10.17 8.80 14.23
CA ASN A 266 -11.13 8.28 15.23
C ASN A 266 -12.12 7.24 14.65
N ARG A 267 -12.11 7.01 13.33
CA ARG A 267 -12.92 6.03 12.61
C ARG A 267 -14.43 6.26 12.79
N ASN A 268 -14.86 7.49 13.00
CA ASN A 268 -16.26 7.78 13.32
C ASN A 268 -17.20 7.79 12.11
N TRP A 269 -16.70 8.06 10.91
CA TRP A 269 -17.47 7.96 9.66
C TRP A 269 -17.75 6.52 9.25
N ARG A 270 -18.83 6.33 8.48
CA ARG A 270 -19.30 5.04 7.98
C ARG A 270 -19.64 5.12 6.50
N THR A 271 -19.38 4.07 5.73
CA THR A 271 -19.89 3.95 4.36
C THR A 271 -21.40 3.66 4.32
N PRO A 272 -22.12 4.01 3.25
CA PRO A 272 -21.74 4.99 2.22
C PRO A 272 -21.69 6.41 2.81
N THR A 273 -20.75 7.21 2.35
CA THR A 273 -20.49 8.58 2.85
C THR A 273 -19.72 9.41 1.83
N HIS A 274 -19.74 10.73 2.02
CA HIS A 274 -18.90 11.71 1.36
C HIS A 274 -18.09 12.41 2.44
N PHE A 275 -16.77 12.49 2.26
CA PHE A 275 -15.92 13.34 3.08
C PHE A 275 -14.79 13.97 2.28
N SER A 276 -14.28 15.09 2.75
CA SER A 276 -13.14 15.78 2.15
C SER A 276 -12.20 16.32 3.20
N TRP A 277 -10.98 16.57 2.76
CA TRP A 277 -9.97 17.32 3.47
C TRP A 277 -9.38 18.34 2.50
N ASP A 278 -9.22 19.57 2.97
CA ASP A 278 -8.70 20.70 2.21
C ASP A 278 -7.81 21.51 3.14
N GLU A 279 -6.54 21.71 2.77
CA GLU A 279 -5.59 22.47 3.59
C GLU A 279 -5.93 23.96 3.67
N TYR A 280 -6.73 24.48 2.73
CA TYR A 280 -7.14 25.89 2.64
C TYR A 280 -8.52 26.16 3.20
N ALA A 281 -9.28 25.14 3.57
CA ALA A 281 -10.51 25.36 4.31
C ALA A 281 -10.14 26.01 5.67
N ASP A 282 -10.77 27.14 6.00
CA ASP A 282 -10.54 27.97 7.22
C ASP A 282 -10.64 27.21 8.55
N LYS A 283 -10.96 25.92 8.50
CA LYS A 283 -10.85 24.97 9.58
C LYS A 283 -10.26 23.71 8.97
N ARG A 284 -8.96 23.44 9.19
CA ARG A 284 -8.55 22.02 9.37
C ARG A 284 -9.64 21.40 10.22
N PRO A 285 -10.23 20.23 9.86
CA PRO A 285 -11.11 19.55 10.78
C PRO A 285 -10.31 19.41 12.07
N LYS A 286 -10.63 20.20 13.10
CA LYS A 286 -10.06 20.01 14.43
C LYS A 286 -10.37 18.55 14.69
N ALA A 287 -9.33 17.73 14.86
CA ALA A 287 -9.50 16.36 15.28
C ALA A 287 -10.56 16.39 16.38
N LEU A 288 -11.74 15.82 16.09
CA LEU A 288 -12.81 15.79 17.07
C LEU A 288 -12.20 15.01 18.25
N LYS A 289 -11.96 15.74 19.34
CA LYS A 289 -11.43 15.21 20.59
C LYS A 289 -12.26 14.01 21.04
#